data_AF-A0A158QQR6-F1
#
_entry.id   AF-A0A158QQR6-F1
#
_cell.length_a   1.000
_cell.length_b   1.000
_cell.length_c   1.000
_cell.angle_alpha   90.00
_cell.angle_beta   90.00
_cell.angle_gamma   90.00
#
_symmetry.space_group_name_H-M   'P 1'
#
loop_
_entity.id
_entity.type
_entity.pdbx_description
1 polymer ?
#
loop_
_entity_poly.entity_id
_entity_poly.type
_entity_poly.pdbx_seq_one_letter_code
_entity_poly.pdbx_strand_id
1 'polypeptide(L)'
;MVGRIIDFGMPFSLAVLISIIAFATARSTEKTLPPVALEALMEVSLGYNENLEWSEAMVKEALEALRSPEKANAVLKIKGKEAFSKTDPTPIGIRMIDLFKKLVEGKKEEVAELRKGAQFGCNGVIKERKQNTVVALCLYRN
;
A
#
# COMPACT_ATOMS: atom_id res chain seq x y z
N MET A 1 18.51 77.34 -18.66
CA MET A 1 18.90 76.92 -20.02
C MET A 1 20.04 75.93 -19.90
N VAL A 2 19.87 74.74 -20.49
CA VAL A 2 20.92 73.75 -20.89
C VAL A 2 21.81 73.23 -19.75
N GLY A 3 21.91 71.94 -19.41
CA GLY A 3 21.74 70.70 -20.16
C GLY A 3 23.00 69.84 -19.96
N ARG A 4 22.79 68.53 -19.77
CA ARG A 4 23.72 67.36 -19.87
C ARG A 4 24.07 66.61 -18.57
N ILE A 5 23.35 65.50 -18.45
CA ILE A 5 23.72 64.16 -17.97
C ILE A 5 24.98 63.68 -18.71
N ILE A 6 25.93 62.97 -18.07
CA ILE A 6 26.45 61.62 -18.43
C ILE A 6 27.18 61.00 -17.22
N ASP A 7 26.65 59.85 -16.82
CA ASP A 7 27.17 58.63 -16.17
C ASP A 7 28.47 58.57 -15.36
N PHE A 8 28.33 58.02 -14.14
CA PHE A 8 29.19 56.92 -13.69
C PHE A 8 28.30 55.76 -13.26
N GLY A 9 28.31 54.71 -14.06
CA GLY A 9 27.52 53.51 -13.85
C GLY A 9 27.99 52.72 -12.63
N MET A 10 27.04 52.14 -11.92
CA MET A 10 27.21 50.85 -11.28
C MET A 10 25.84 50.21 -11.12
N PRO A 11 25.54 49.10 -11.83
CA PRO A 11 24.30 48.39 -11.63
C PRO A 11 24.38 47.69 -10.27
N PHE A 12 23.67 48.20 -9.26
CA PHE A 12 23.39 47.42 -8.05
C PHE A 12 22.40 46.33 -8.44
N SER A 13 22.93 45.23 -8.97
CA SER A 13 22.20 44.01 -9.27
C SER A 13 21.50 43.52 -8.00
N LEU A 14 20.18 43.41 -8.05
CA LEU A 14 19.38 42.65 -7.09
C LEU A 14 19.87 41.19 -7.11
N ALA A 15 20.65 40.78 -6.11
CA ALA A 15 20.94 39.37 -5.87
C ALA A 15 19.74 38.73 -5.16
N VAL A 16 18.75 38.27 -5.93
CA VAL A 16 17.68 37.42 -5.39
C VAL A 16 18.25 36.01 -5.23
N LEU A 17 18.66 35.66 -4.00
CA LEU A 17 18.99 34.27 -3.64
C LEU A 17 17.69 33.45 -3.62
N ILE A 18 17.36 32.83 -4.75
CA ILE A 18 16.35 31.78 -4.82
C ILE A 18 17.00 30.51 -4.25
N SER A 19 16.86 30.30 -2.94
CA SER A 19 17.19 29.02 -2.32
C SER A 19 16.20 27.97 -2.82
N ILE A 20 16.58 27.24 -3.87
CA ILE A 20 15.87 26.03 -4.30
C ILE A 20 16.15 24.96 -3.24
N ILE A 21 15.30 24.90 -2.21
CA ILE A 21 15.28 23.77 -1.28
C ILE A 21 14.80 22.56 -2.08
N ALA A 22 15.75 21.80 -2.61
CA ALA A 22 15.47 20.48 -3.16
C ALA A 22 15.01 19.58 -2.00
N PHE A 23 13.70 19.46 -1.82
CA PHE A 23 13.14 18.42 -0.97
C PHE A 23 13.51 17.08 -1.60
N ALA A 24 14.58 16.46 -1.09
CA ALA A 24 14.90 15.07 -1.35
C ALA A 24 13.71 14.24 -0.85
N THR A 25 12.81 13.90 -1.77
CA THR A 25 11.74 12.95 -1.50
C THR A 25 12.42 11.62 -1.21
N ALA A 26 12.38 11.17 0.05
CA ALA A 26 12.80 9.83 0.41
C ALA A 26 11.93 8.85 -0.39
N ARG A 27 12.50 8.30 -1.47
CA ARG A 27 11.83 7.37 -2.37
C ARG A 27 11.62 6.06 -1.61
N SER A 28 10.44 5.89 -1.01
CA SER A 28 10.11 4.63 -0.37
C SER A 28 10.00 3.54 -1.42
N THR A 29 10.73 2.44 -1.24
CA THR A 29 10.60 1.23 -2.04
C THR A 29 9.32 0.50 -1.61
N GLU A 30 8.41 0.30 -2.55
CA GLU A 30 7.28 -0.61 -2.39
C GLU A 30 7.69 -1.95 -2.99
N LYS A 31 7.57 -3.03 -2.21
CA LYS A 31 7.78 -4.41 -2.67
C LYS A 31 6.46 -5.15 -2.57
N THR A 32 6.16 -6.01 -3.56
CA THR A 32 5.02 -6.93 -3.46
C THR A 32 5.24 -7.94 -2.35
N LEU A 33 4.16 -8.59 -1.92
CA LEU A 33 4.26 -9.64 -0.91
C LEU A 33 5.05 -10.84 -1.45
N PRO A 34 5.85 -11.52 -0.60
CA PRO A 34 6.50 -12.76 -0.99
C PRO A 34 5.45 -13.87 -1.20
N PRO A 35 5.68 -14.84 -2.11
CA PRO A 35 4.73 -15.91 -2.42
C PRO A 35 4.22 -16.67 -1.20
N VAL A 36 5.11 -17.02 -0.26
CA VAL A 36 4.74 -17.70 1.00
C VAL A 36 3.69 -16.93 1.82
N ALA A 37 3.70 -15.61 1.78
CA ALA A 37 2.70 -14.81 2.48
C ALA A 37 1.37 -14.73 1.73
N LEU A 38 1.38 -14.86 0.39
CA LEU A 38 0.18 -14.96 -0.44
C LEU A 38 -0.49 -16.34 -0.29
N GLU A 39 0.29 -17.41 -0.20
CA GLU A 39 -0.21 -18.77 0.06
C GLU A 39 -0.88 -18.86 1.43
N ALA A 40 -0.21 -18.39 2.48
CA ALA A 40 -0.81 -18.38 3.81
C ALA A 40 -2.06 -17.49 3.90
N LEU A 41 -2.12 -16.43 3.10
CA LEU A 41 -3.31 -15.60 2.93
C LEU A 41 -4.50 -16.40 2.36
N MET A 42 -4.24 -17.16 1.30
CA MET A 42 -5.21 -18.06 0.69
C MET A 42 -5.71 -19.10 1.70
N GLU A 43 -4.79 -19.77 2.40
CA GLU A 43 -5.11 -20.79 3.40
C GLU A 43 -5.98 -20.25 4.54
N VAL A 44 -5.67 -19.05 5.03
CA VAL A 44 -6.46 -18.41 6.11
C VAL A 44 -7.90 -18.16 5.65
N SER A 45 -8.12 -17.62 4.45
CA SER A 45 -9.47 -17.38 3.94
C SER A 45 -10.24 -18.69 3.73
N LEU A 46 -9.61 -19.72 3.19
CA LEU A 46 -10.22 -21.05 3.00
C LEU A 46 -10.55 -21.72 4.33
N GLY A 47 -9.80 -21.44 5.40
CA GLY A 47 -10.09 -21.93 6.74
C GLY A 47 -11.42 -21.44 7.33
N TYR A 48 -11.94 -20.30 6.86
CA TYR A 48 -13.25 -19.77 7.30
C TYR A 48 -14.40 -20.09 6.33
N ASN A 49 -14.10 -20.29 5.05
CA ASN A 49 -15.07 -20.74 4.06
C ASN A 49 -14.39 -21.58 2.98
N GLU A 50 -14.55 -22.90 3.08
CA GLU A 50 -13.95 -23.88 2.16
C GLU A 50 -14.52 -23.83 0.73
N ASN A 51 -15.65 -23.12 0.53
CA ASN A 51 -16.32 -23.03 -0.75
C ASN A 51 -15.82 -21.86 -1.62
N LEU A 52 -14.81 -21.13 -1.17
CA LEU A 52 -14.22 -20.02 -1.90
C LEU A 52 -13.28 -20.52 -3.01
N GLU A 53 -13.27 -19.80 -4.13
CA GLU A 53 -12.39 -20.08 -5.26
C GLU A 53 -11.32 -18.99 -5.38
N TRP A 54 -10.04 -19.39 -5.30
CA TRP A 54 -8.94 -18.46 -5.49
C TRP A 54 -8.89 -17.95 -6.94
N SER A 55 -8.78 -16.63 -7.12
CA SER A 55 -8.80 -15.97 -8.42
C SER A 55 -7.58 -15.07 -8.62
N GLU A 56 -6.69 -15.49 -9.51
CA GLU A 56 -5.50 -14.71 -9.91
C GLU A 56 -5.86 -13.33 -10.47
N ALA A 57 -7.03 -13.20 -11.11
CA ALA A 57 -7.54 -11.91 -11.57
C ALA A 57 -7.84 -10.99 -10.37
N MET A 58 -8.45 -11.54 -9.31
CA MET A 58 -8.73 -10.79 -8.09
C MET A 58 -7.48 -10.48 -7.27
N VAL A 59 -6.44 -11.33 -7.33
CA VAL A 59 -5.12 -11.04 -6.72
C VAL A 59 -4.49 -9.79 -7.35
N LYS A 60 -4.58 -9.65 -8.68
CA LYS A 60 -4.11 -8.46 -9.41
C LYS A 60 -4.97 -7.25 -9.07
N GLU A 61 -6.30 -7.40 -9.12
CA GLU A 61 -7.25 -6.33 -8.76
C GLU A 61 -7.01 -5.83 -7.32
N ALA A 62 -6.77 -6.73 -6.37
CA ALA A 62 -6.49 -6.38 -4.98
C ALA A 62 -5.24 -5.51 -4.83
N LEU A 63 -4.18 -5.81 -5.60
CA LEU A 63 -2.95 -5.03 -5.63
C LEU A 63 -3.19 -3.62 -6.20
N GLU A 64 -3.91 -3.54 -7.32
CA GLU A 64 -4.25 -2.26 -7.98
C GLU A 64 -5.15 -1.39 -7.09
N ALA A 65 -6.09 -2.02 -6.38
CA ALA A 65 -7.06 -1.35 -5.52
C ALA A 65 -6.52 -0.96 -4.13
N LEU A 66 -5.27 -1.28 -3.76
CA LEU A 66 -4.73 -0.97 -2.43
C LEU A 66 -4.90 0.51 -2.02
N ARG A 67 -4.78 1.43 -2.99
CA ARG A 67 -4.92 2.88 -2.75
C ARG A 67 -6.38 3.33 -2.70
N SER A 68 -7.24 2.68 -3.48
CA SER A 68 -8.67 3.01 -3.62
C SER A 68 -9.54 1.73 -3.61
N PRO A 69 -9.66 1.05 -2.46
CA PRO A 69 -10.41 -0.22 -2.36
C PRO A 69 -11.89 -0.06 -2.72
N GLU A 70 -12.45 1.12 -2.52
CA GLU A 70 -13.83 1.47 -2.87
C GLU A 70 -14.14 1.22 -4.35
N LYS A 71 -13.14 1.37 -5.23
CA LYS A 71 -13.28 1.20 -6.68
C LYS A 71 -13.24 -0.26 -7.15
N ALA A 72 -12.76 -1.18 -6.31
CA ALA A 72 -12.75 -2.60 -6.64
C ALA A 72 -14.19 -3.13 -6.72
N ASN A 73 -14.45 -4.00 -7.69
CA ASN A 73 -15.75 -4.64 -7.84
C ASN A 73 -15.80 -5.90 -6.96
N ALA A 74 -16.12 -5.72 -5.69
CA ALA A 74 -16.15 -6.80 -4.71
C ALA A 74 -17.31 -6.59 -3.73
N VAL A 75 -17.95 -7.68 -3.34
CA VAL A 75 -19.05 -7.68 -2.35
C VAL A 75 -18.52 -7.51 -0.94
N LEU A 76 -17.31 -8.01 -0.67
CA LEU A 76 -16.60 -7.83 0.59
C LEU A 76 -15.16 -7.43 0.31
N LYS A 77 -14.67 -6.47 1.10
CA LYS A 77 -13.34 -5.87 0.99
C LYS A 77 -12.73 -5.83 2.38
N ILE A 78 -11.63 -6.55 2.59
CA ILE A 78 -10.94 -6.59 3.87
C ILE A 78 -9.56 -5.95 3.68
N LYS A 79 -9.38 -4.74 4.21
CA LYS A 79 -8.11 -4.01 4.14
C LYS A 79 -7.42 -3.99 5.49
N GLY A 80 -6.11 -4.18 5.49
CA GLY A 80 -5.27 -3.97 6.65
C GLY A 80 -4.04 -3.15 6.37
N LYS A 81 -3.53 -2.55 7.44
CA LYS A 81 -2.26 -1.82 7.45
C LYS A 81 -1.61 -1.98 8.81
N GLU A 82 -0.35 -2.41 8.83
CA GLU A 82 0.43 -2.54 10.05
C GLU A 82 1.88 -2.14 9.83
N ALA A 83 2.50 -1.55 10.85
CA ALA A 83 3.90 -1.18 10.83
C ALA A 83 4.70 -2.16 11.71
N PHE A 84 5.67 -2.82 11.10
CA PHE A 84 6.55 -3.77 11.77
C PHE A 84 7.90 -3.13 12.07
N SER A 85 8.39 -3.36 13.29
CA SER A 85 9.75 -2.97 13.65
C SER A 85 10.76 -3.72 12.79
N LYS A 86 11.83 -3.03 12.39
CA LYS A 86 12.99 -3.65 11.72
C LYS A 86 13.89 -4.42 12.67
N THR A 87 13.77 -4.17 13.98
CA THR A 87 14.55 -4.85 15.02
C THR A 87 13.88 -6.11 15.55
N ASP A 88 12.62 -6.36 15.17
CA ASP A 88 11.92 -7.57 15.57
C ASP A 88 12.45 -8.75 14.73
N PRO A 89 12.97 -9.81 15.39
CA PRO A 89 13.64 -10.93 14.73
C PRO A 89 12.68 -11.82 13.93
N THR A 90 11.37 -11.69 14.11
CA THR A 90 10.37 -12.48 13.39
C THR A 90 10.44 -12.16 11.88
N PRO A 91 10.45 -13.16 10.99
CA PRO A 91 10.42 -12.89 9.56
C PRO A 91 9.17 -12.08 9.18
N ILE A 92 9.33 -11.08 8.30
CA ILE A 92 8.22 -10.21 7.92
C ILE A 92 7.06 -10.98 7.29
N GLY A 93 7.35 -12.06 6.55
CA GLY A 93 6.33 -12.95 6.01
C GLY A 93 5.43 -13.55 7.08
N ILE A 94 5.99 -14.00 8.22
CA ILE A 94 5.21 -14.55 9.33
C ILE A 94 4.32 -13.48 9.96
N ARG A 95 4.87 -12.30 10.26
CA ARG A 95 4.08 -11.22 10.85
C ARG A 95 2.95 -10.74 9.94
N MET A 96 3.17 -10.81 8.63
CA MET A 96 2.11 -10.55 7.67
C MET A 96 0.98 -11.57 7.77
N ILE A 97 1.30 -12.86 7.89
CA ILE A 97 0.31 -13.92 8.09
C ILE A 97 -0.55 -13.63 9.33
N ASP A 98 0.07 -13.19 10.43
CA ASP A 98 -0.66 -12.84 11.65
C ASP A 98 -1.58 -11.63 11.47
N LEU A 99 -1.11 -10.58 10.79
CA LEU A 99 -1.97 -9.45 10.38
C LEU A 99 -3.17 -9.97 9.59
N PHE A 100 -2.95 -10.88 8.64
CA PHE A 100 -4.02 -11.40 7.79
C PHE A 100 -5.03 -12.25 8.52
N LYS A 101 -4.58 -13.15 9.38
CA LYS A 101 -5.45 -13.91 10.30
C LYS A 101 -6.35 -12.97 11.07
N LYS A 102 -5.78 -11.95 11.70
CA LYS A 102 -6.54 -10.95 12.47
C LYS A 102 -7.57 -10.21 11.62
N LEU A 103 -7.23 -9.85 10.38
CA LEU A 103 -8.13 -9.15 9.46
C LEU A 103 -9.31 -10.02 9.03
N VAL A 104 -9.04 -11.26 8.64
CA VAL A 104 -10.09 -12.21 8.21
C VAL A 104 -10.92 -12.66 9.40
N GLU A 105 -10.31 -12.93 10.56
CA GLU A 105 -11.02 -13.30 11.78
C GLU A 105 -11.99 -12.20 12.25
N GLY A 106 -11.59 -10.94 12.16
CA GLY A 106 -12.47 -9.79 12.45
C GLY A 106 -13.65 -9.65 11.47
N LYS A 107 -13.67 -10.44 10.39
CA LYS A 107 -14.67 -10.46 9.33
C LYS A 107 -15.20 -11.87 9.04
N LYS A 108 -14.97 -12.80 9.97
CA LYS A 108 -15.24 -14.24 9.77
C LYS A 108 -16.70 -14.54 9.41
N GLU A 109 -17.65 -13.82 10.00
CA GLU A 109 -19.09 -13.98 9.73
C GLU A 109 -19.42 -13.57 8.28
N GLU A 110 -18.95 -12.39 7.85
CA GLU A 110 -19.11 -11.91 6.47
C GLU A 110 -18.45 -12.85 5.44
N VAL A 111 -17.31 -13.48 5.80
CA VAL A 111 -16.62 -14.46 4.94
C VAL A 111 -17.37 -15.79 4.89
N ALA A 112 -17.91 -16.25 6.02
CA ALA A 112 -18.67 -17.51 6.11
C ALA A 112 -20.00 -17.46 5.36
N GLU A 113 -20.61 -16.27 5.25
CA GLU A 113 -21.87 -16.06 4.52
C GLU A 113 -21.70 -15.97 3.00
N LEU A 114 -20.46 -15.93 2.48
CA LEU A 114 -20.22 -15.91 1.04
C LEU A 114 -20.72 -17.19 0.38
N ARG A 115 -21.32 -17.02 -0.81
CA ARG A 115 -21.95 -18.13 -1.53
C ARG A 115 -20.93 -19.17 -1.97
N LYS A 116 -21.39 -20.41 -2.17
CA LYS A 116 -20.57 -21.44 -2.78
C LYS A 116 -20.07 -21.01 -4.17
N GLY A 117 -18.78 -21.16 -4.42
CA GLY A 117 -18.13 -20.72 -5.66
C GLY A 117 -17.82 -19.23 -5.72
N ALA A 118 -18.00 -18.48 -4.61
CA ALA A 118 -17.56 -17.09 -4.55
C ALA A 118 -16.04 -17.03 -4.75
N GLN A 119 -15.61 -16.12 -5.61
CA GLN A 119 -14.21 -15.92 -5.92
C GLN A 119 -13.56 -14.97 -4.91
N PHE A 120 -12.28 -15.19 -4.62
CA PHE A 120 -11.51 -14.28 -3.79
C PHE A 120 -10.06 -14.14 -4.26
N GLY A 121 -9.44 -13.04 -3.87
CA GLY A 121 -8.01 -12.81 -4.09
C GLY A 121 -7.47 -11.78 -3.11
N CYS A 122 -6.26 -12.04 -2.61
CA CYS A 122 -5.59 -11.18 -1.64
C CYS A 122 -4.21 -10.75 -2.17
N ASN A 123 -3.83 -9.50 -1.92
CA ASN A 123 -2.48 -9.01 -2.21
C ASN A 123 -2.10 -7.80 -1.34
N GLY A 124 -0.86 -7.34 -1.44
CA GLY A 124 -0.36 -6.23 -0.65
C GLY A 124 1.01 -5.73 -1.10
N VAL A 125 1.47 -4.71 -0.37
CA VAL A 125 2.82 -4.16 -0.52
C VAL A 125 3.48 -3.94 0.83
N ILE A 126 4.79 -4.11 0.85
CA ILE A 126 5.68 -3.71 1.94
C ILE A 126 6.29 -2.38 1.56
N LYS A 127 6.05 -1.36 2.39
CA LYS A 127 6.68 -0.04 2.27
C LYS A 127 7.85 0.03 3.23
N GLU A 128 9.06 0.03 2.69
CA GLU A 128 10.28 0.08 3.49
C GLU A 128 10.63 1.55 3.78
N ARG A 129 10.51 1.97 5.05
CA ARG A 129 10.94 3.29 5.54
C ARG A 129 11.76 3.14 6.82
N LYS A 130 11.47 3.92 7.87
CA LYS A 130 12.03 3.72 9.23
C LYS A 130 11.55 2.38 9.82
N GLN A 131 10.30 2.03 9.53
CA GLN A 131 9.68 0.74 9.82
C GLN A 131 9.20 0.12 8.50
N ASN A 132 8.95 -1.19 8.50
CA ASN A 132 8.35 -1.85 7.36
C ASN A 132 6.82 -1.79 7.53
N THR A 133 6.15 -1.00 6.71
CA THR A 133 4.69 -0.91 6.74
C THR A 133 4.10 -1.84 5.70
N VAL A 134 3.31 -2.81 6.12
CA VAL A 134 2.54 -3.67 5.22
C VAL A 134 1.17 -3.05 5.04
N VAL A 135 0.72 -2.99 3.80
CA VAL A 135 -0.66 -2.66 3.42
C VAL A 135 -1.16 -3.78 2.55
N ALA A 136 -2.35 -4.28 2.85
CA ALA A 136 -2.90 -5.39 2.10
C ALA A 136 -4.42 -5.34 2.02
N LEU A 137 -4.95 -6.03 1.02
CA LEU A 137 -6.35 -6.05 0.67
C LEU A 137 -6.74 -7.45 0.20
N CYS A 138 -7.84 -7.96 0.73
CA CYS A 138 -8.55 -9.12 0.22
C CYS A 138 -9.87 -8.65 -0.38
N LEU A 139 -10.18 -9.17 -1.56
CA LEU A 139 -11.42 -8.95 -2.28
C LEU A 139 -12.18 -10.26 -2.36
N TYR A 140 -13.50 -10.19 -2.20
CA TYR A 140 -14.40 -11.33 -2.38
C TYR A 140 -15.54 -10.91 -3.32
N ARG A 141 -15.88 -11.77 -4.27
CA ARG A 141 -16.92 -11.55 -5.26
C ARG A 141 -17.78 -12.80 -5.32
N ASN A 142 -19.08 -12.61 -5.20
CA ASN A 142 -20.05 -13.68 -5.44
C ASN A 142 -19.98 -14.10 -6.90
#